data_AF-A0A2S9FMM4-F1
#
_entry.id   AF-A0A2S9FMM4-F1
#
_cell.length_a   1.000
_cell.length_b   1.000
_cell.length_c   1.000
_cell.angle_alpha   90.00
_cell.angle_beta   90.00
_cell.angle_gamma   90.00
#
_symmetry.space_group_name_H-M   'P 1'
#
loop_
_entity.id
_entity.type
_entity.pdbx_description
1 polymer ?
#
loop_
_entity_poly.entity_id
_entity_poly.type
_entity_poly.pdbx_seq_one_letter_code
_entity_poly.pdbx_strand_id
1 'polypeptide(L)'
;PGEFVLGATLERCTLPDDLAGRLEGKSSLGRLGLLTHSTAGFIDPGFTGHITLELSNVANLPITLWPGMKIGQLCLLRLTSPAEHPYGSSKAGSKYQGQRGPTPSKSYQNFLKSI
;
A
#
# COMPACT_ATOMS: atom_id res chain seq x y z
N PRO A 1 -14.11 -13.51 -10.93
CA PRO A 1 -12.91 -14.32 -10.57
C PRO A 1 -11.76 -14.04 -11.55
N GLY A 2 -10.50 -14.19 -11.15
CA GLY A 2 -9.36 -13.82 -12.01
C GLY A 2 -9.21 -12.30 -12.22
N GLU A 3 -9.85 -11.50 -11.37
CA GLU A 3 -9.89 -10.05 -11.46
C GLU A 3 -8.91 -9.39 -10.49
N PHE A 4 -8.44 -8.22 -10.88
CA PHE A 4 -7.59 -7.33 -10.09
C PHE A 4 -8.31 -6.00 -9.88
N VAL A 5 -8.32 -5.50 -8.65
CA VAL A 5 -8.88 -4.18 -8.30
C VAL A 5 -8.01 -3.45 -7.29
N LEU A 6 -8.11 -2.12 -7.29
CA LEU A 6 -7.54 -1.27 -6.25
C LEU A 6 -8.58 -1.05 -5.14
N GLY A 7 -8.18 -1.36 -3.91
CA GLY A 7 -8.90 -0.98 -2.69
C GLY A 7 -8.12 0.05 -1.88
N ALA A 8 -8.65 0.46 -0.73
CA ALA A 8 -7.91 1.25 0.24
C ALA A 8 -8.23 0.81 1.66
N THR A 9 -7.28 1.00 2.59
CA THR A 9 -7.54 0.83 4.02
C THR A 9 -8.57 1.82 4.51
N LEU A 10 -9.38 1.41 5.49
CA LEU A 10 -10.26 2.31 6.20
C LEU A 10 -9.44 3.30 7.05
N GLU A 11 -8.38 2.78 7.66
CA GLU A 11 -7.45 3.52 8.49
C GLU A 11 -6.58 4.47 7.67
N ARG A 12 -6.30 5.63 8.25
CA ARG A 12 -5.26 6.55 7.81
C ARG A 12 -4.03 6.33 8.69
N CYS A 13 -2.90 6.00 8.08
CA CYS A 13 -1.64 5.75 8.77
C CYS A 13 -0.72 6.97 8.62
N THR A 14 -0.02 7.33 9.70
CA THR A 14 1.07 8.31 9.70
C THR A 14 2.27 7.66 10.34
N LEU A 15 3.35 7.48 9.57
CA LEU A 15 4.61 6.91 10.06
C LEU A 15 5.58 8.04 10.43
N PRO A 16 6.32 7.90 11.54
CA PRO A 16 7.46 8.78 11.82
C PRO A 16 8.61 8.50 10.84
N ASP A 17 9.64 9.33 10.90
CA ASP A 17 10.79 9.25 9.98
C ASP A 17 11.74 8.09 10.31
N ASP A 18 11.57 7.40 11.45
CA ASP A 18 12.41 6.29 11.91
C ASP A 18 11.75 4.90 11.80
N LEU A 19 10.55 4.81 11.21
CA LEU A 19 9.85 3.55 10.96
C LEU A 19 9.46 3.39 9.49
N ALA A 20 9.62 2.19 8.96
CA ALA A 20 8.98 1.75 7.73
C ALA A 20 7.85 0.77 8.05
N GLY A 21 6.80 0.76 7.23
CA GLY A 21 5.68 -0.17 7.35
C GLY A 21 5.74 -1.23 6.27
N ARG A 22 5.13 -2.39 6.52
CA ARG A 22 4.83 -3.39 5.49
C ARG A 22 3.39 -3.83 5.64
N LEU A 23 2.63 -3.68 4.57
CA LEU A 23 1.27 -4.18 4.52
C LEU A 23 1.29 -5.64 4.08
N GLU A 24 0.68 -6.48 4.90
CA GLU A 24 0.61 -7.92 4.68
C GLU A 24 -0.84 -8.37 4.54
N GLY A 25 -1.04 -9.41 3.72
CA GLY A 25 -2.30 -10.13 3.67
C GLY A 25 -2.56 -10.93 4.97
N LYS A 26 -3.74 -11.54 5.05
CA LYS A 26 -4.11 -12.46 6.13
C LYS A 26 -4.18 -13.89 5.61
N SER A 27 -3.64 -14.84 6.37
CA SER A 27 -3.71 -16.27 6.02
C SER A 27 -5.14 -16.74 5.77
N SER A 28 -6.10 -16.29 6.59
CA SER A 28 -7.52 -16.65 6.42
C SER A 28 -8.08 -16.24 5.06
N LEU A 29 -7.66 -15.11 4.51
CA LEU A 29 -8.12 -14.63 3.19
C LEU A 29 -7.36 -15.30 2.05
N GLY A 30 -6.04 -15.52 2.22
CA GLY A 30 -5.24 -16.29 1.27
C GLY A 30 -5.77 -17.71 1.07
N ARG A 31 -6.29 -18.36 2.12
CA ARG A 31 -6.95 -19.67 2.03
C ARG A 31 -8.26 -19.67 1.24
N LEU A 32 -8.85 -18.50 0.99
CA LEU A 32 -10.01 -18.31 0.12
C LEU A 32 -9.61 -17.90 -1.31
N GLY A 33 -8.32 -17.81 -1.61
CA GLY A 33 -7.80 -17.33 -2.89
C GLY A 33 -7.87 -15.81 -3.07
N LEU A 34 -8.04 -15.04 -1.98
CA LEU A 34 -7.90 -13.59 -2.02
C LEU A 34 -6.46 -13.20 -1.68
N LEU A 35 -5.77 -12.62 -2.64
CA LEU A 35 -4.43 -12.07 -2.47
C LEU A 35 -4.53 -10.57 -2.21
N THR A 36 -3.98 -10.13 -1.08
CA THR A 36 -3.72 -8.72 -0.80
C THR A 36 -2.26 -8.47 -1.09
N HIS A 37 -1.98 -7.95 -2.27
CA HIS A 37 -0.63 -7.58 -2.67
C HIS A 37 -0.29 -6.17 -2.20
N SER A 38 1.01 -5.99 -1.94
CA SER A 38 1.69 -4.71 -1.87
C SER A 38 2.94 -4.88 -2.73
N THR A 39 2.81 -4.80 -4.06
CA THR A 39 3.96 -4.98 -4.97
C THR A 39 5.05 -3.94 -4.69
N ALA A 40 4.65 -2.73 -4.27
CA ALA A 40 5.50 -1.85 -3.47
C ALA A 40 5.55 -2.37 -2.02
N GLY A 41 6.65 -3.05 -1.68
CA GLY A 41 6.74 -3.84 -0.44
C GLY A 41 6.80 -3.04 0.87
N PHE A 42 6.99 -1.73 0.84
CA PHE A 42 7.08 -0.90 2.04
C PHE A 42 6.19 0.33 1.97
N ILE A 43 5.73 0.76 3.14
CA ILE A 43 5.17 2.08 3.41
C ILE A 43 6.32 2.90 3.96
N ASP A 44 6.68 3.96 3.25
CA ASP A 44 7.88 4.74 3.54
C ASP A 44 7.80 5.53 4.86
N PRO A 45 8.94 5.78 5.52
CA PRO A 45 9.02 6.68 6.68
C PRO A 45 8.49 8.08 6.32
N GLY A 46 7.71 8.68 7.20
CA GLY A 46 7.04 9.98 6.96
C GLY A 46 5.78 9.90 6.10
N PHE A 47 5.38 8.72 5.60
CA PHE A 47 4.11 8.58 4.87
C PHE A 47 2.92 8.93 5.76
N THR A 48 1.95 9.67 5.21
CA THR A 48 0.65 9.93 5.79
C THR A 48 -0.45 9.69 4.75
N GLY A 49 -1.38 8.77 5.01
CA GLY A 49 -2.50 8.54 4.10
C GLY A 49 -3.21 7.22 4.34
N HIS A 50 -4.24 6.96 3.54
CA HIS A 50 -4.81 5.61 3.40
C HIS A 50 -3.88 4.78 2.53
N ILE A 51 -3.74 3.49 2.81
CA ILE A 51 -2.86 2.61 2.04
C ILE A 51 -3.68 2.02 0.89
N THR A 52 -3.19 2.15 -0.34
CA THR A 52 -3.79 1.50 -1.52
C THR A 52 -3.53 0.00 -1.44
N LEU A 53 -4.57 -0.80 -1.67
CA LEU A 53 -4.55 -2.25 -1.65
C LEU A 53 -4.62 -2.77 -3.08
N GLU A 54 -3.75 -3.72 -3.43
CA GLU A 54 -3.80 -4.44 -4.71
C GLU A 54 -4.48 -5.79 -4.46
N LEU A 55 -5.76 -5.92 -4.84
CA LEU A 55 -6.58 -7.08 -4.50
C LEU A 55 -6.80 -7.96 -5.74
N SER A 56 -6.39 -9.22 -5.65
CA SER A 56 -6.57 -10.22 -6.70
C SER A 56 -7.38 -11.42 -6.20
N ASN A 57 -8.40 -11.81 -6.95
CA ASN A 57 -9.12 -13.07 -6.72
C ASN A 57 -8.55 -14.16 -7.63
N VAL A 58 -7.77 -15.08 -7.05
CA VAL A 58 -7.19 -16.24 -7.76
C VAL A 58 -7.98 -17.53 -7.55
N ALA A 59 -9.14 -17.47 -6.87
CA ALA A 59 -10.05 -18.60 -6.76
C ALA A 59 -10.90 -18.77 -8.04
N ASN A 60 -11.62 -19.89 -8.10
CA ASN A 60 -12.60 -20.18 -9.15
C ASN A 60 -14.01 -19.64 -8.85
N LEU A 61 -14.23 -19.02 -7.68
CA LEU A 61 -15.51 -18.47 -7.24
C LEU A 61 -15.39 -16.96 -6.93
N PRO A 62 -16.47 -16.18 -7.09
CA PRO A 62 -16.47 -14.77 -6.69
C PRO A 62 -16.31 -14.64 -5.17
N ILE A 63 -15.64 -13.58 -4.73
CA ILE A 63 -15.41 -13.27 -3.31
C ILE A 63 -16.09 -11.93 -3.02
N THR A 64 -17.02 -11.93 -2.07
CA THR A 64 -17.63 -10.69 -1.60
C THR A 64 -16.68 -9.98 -0.64
N LEU A 65 -16.27 -8.77 -1.00
CA LEU A 65 -15.48 -7.88 -0.15
C LEU A 65 -16.42 -6.92 0.59
N TRP A 66 -16.33 -6.91 1.92
CA TRP A 66 -17.17 -6.06 2.77
C TRP A 66 -16.39 -4.85 3.27
N PRO A 67 -16.85 -3.61 3.04
CA PRO A 67 -16.25 -2.43 3.67
C PRO A 67 -16.15 -2.61 5.19
N GLY A 68 -14.98 -2.34 5.76
CA GLY A 68 -14.71 -2.52 7.20
C GLY A 68 -14.25 -3.92 7.62
N MET A 69 -14.21 -4.91 6.72
CA MET A 69 -13.60 -6.20 7.04
C MET A 69 -12.09 -6.07 7.22
N LYS A 70 -11.51 -6.92 8.09
CA LYS A 70 -10.05 -7.00 8.26
C LYS A 70 -9.43 -7.59 6.99
N ILE A 71 -8.83 -6.76 6.15
CA ILE A 71 -8.28 -7.15 4.84
C ILE A 71 -6.78 -7.50 4.90
N GLY A 72 -6.05 -6.96 5.87
CA GLY A 72 -4.61 -7.11 5.99
C GLY A 72 -4.13 -6.86 7.42
N GLN A 73 -2.82 -6.66 7.56
CA GLN A 73 -2.15 -6.27 8.79
C GLN A 73 -0.93 -5.40 8.46
N LEU A 74 -0.63 -4.43 9.32
CA LEU A 74 0.53 -3.56 9.19
C LEU A 74 1.64 -4.03 10.12
N CYS A 75 2.79 -4.38 9.56
CA CYS A 75 4.01 -4.66 10.32
C CYS A 75 4.90 -3.41 10.31
N LEU A 76 5.48 -3.04 11.45
CA LEU A 76 6.38 -1.90 11.57
C LEU A 76 7.82 -2.38 11.77
N LEU A 77 8.74 -1.76 11.03
CA LEU A 77 10.17 -2.04 11.06
C LEU A 77 10.91 -0.76 11.44
N ARG A 78 11.75 -0.85 12.48
CA ARG A 78 12.62 0.26 12.87
C ARG A 78 13.77 0.39 11.88
N LEU A 79 13.99 1.60 11.38
CA LEU A 79 15.15 1.92 10.57
C LEU A 79 16.41 1.96 11.44
N THR A 80 17.58 1.79 10.82
CA THR A 80 18.87 1.94 11.49
C THR A 80 19.14 3.39 11.94
N SER A 81 18.57 4.36 11.25
CA SER A 81 18.56 5.79 11.57
C SER A 81 17.31 6.44 10.96
N PRO A 82 16.86 7.62 11.44
CA PRO A 82 15.81 8.38 10.78
C PRO A 82 16.15 8.66 9.30
N ALA A 83 15.13 8.67 8.44
CA ALA A 83 15.28 9.01 7.03
C ALA A 83 15.68 10.49 6.87
N GLU A 84 16.74 10.77 6.11
CA GLU A 84 17.18 12.15 5.85
C GLU A 84 16.15 12.94 5.01
N HIS A 85 15.48 12.25 4.08
CA HIS A 85 14.45 12.82 3.21
C HIS A 85 13.21 11.90 3.28
N PRO A 86 12.37 12.07 4.30
CA PRO A 86 11.17 11.24 4.46
C PRO A 86 10.17 11.45 3.32
N TYR A 87 9.19 10.55 3.25
CA TYR A 87 8.13 10.59 2.25
C TYR A 87 7.36 11.91 2.32
N GLY A 88 7.07 12.49 1.15
CA GLY A 88 6.44 13.81 1.03
C GLY A 88 7.42 14.98 1.03
N SER A 89 8.70 14.76 1.30
CA SER A 89 9.72 15.78 1.05
C SER A 89 9.86 16.07 -0.44
N SER A 90 10.24 17.31 -0.79
CA SER A 90 10.46 17.72 -2.18
C SER A 90 11.55 16.87 -2.87
N LYS A 91 12.60 16.51 -2.11
CA LYS A 91 13.73 15.71 -2.62
C LYS A 91 13.38 14.24 -2.85
N ALA A 92 12.45 13.67 -2.08
CA ALA A 92 11.96 12.31 -2.31
C ALA A 92 11.06 12.21 -3.57
N GLY A 93 10.46 13.32 -4.03
CA GLY A 93 9.60 13.31 -5.22
C GLY A 93 8.35 12.42 -5.07
N SER A 94 7.88 12.25 -3.84
CA SER A 94 6.76 11.38 -3.47
C SER A 94 5.45 11.79 -4.15
N LYS A 95 4.68 10.80 -4.61
CA LYS A 95 3.50 11.03 -5.47
C LYS A 95 2.15 10.96 -4.74
N TYR A 96 2.11 10.31 -3.58
CA TYR A 96 0.86 9.87 -2.95
C TYR A 96 0.70 10.35 -1.49
N GLN A 97 1.48 11.37 -1.08
CA GLN A 97 1.39 11.91 0.27
C GLN A 97 -0.02 12.50 0.51
N GLY A 98 -0.64 12.12 1.63
CA GLY A 98 -1.98 12.57 2.03
C GLY A 98 -3.16 11.89 1.31
N GLN A 99 -2.94 10.80 0.55
CA GLN A 99 -4.03 10.18 -0.21
C GLN A 99 -5.19 9.69 0.66
N ARG A 100 -6.42 9.85 0.14
CA ARG A 100 -7.69 9.53 0.83
C ARG A 100 -8.41 8.28 0.31
N GLY A 101 -7.80 7.56 -0.61
CA GLY A 101 -8.35 6.38 -1.26
C GLY A 101 -7.35 5.77 -2.23
N PRO A 102 -7.80 4.86 -3.11
CA PRO A 102 -6.95 4.22 -4.11
C PRO A 102 -6.62 5.20 -5.24
N THR A 103 -5.65 6.10 -5.02
CA THR A 103 -5.23 7.09 -6.01
C THR A 103 -4.78 6.39 -7.30
N PRO A 104 -5.27 6.79 -8.49
CA PRO A 104 -4.75 6.27 -9.75
C PRO A 104 -3.23 6.46 -9.86
N SER A 105 -2.59 5.57 -10.60
CA SER A 105 -1.14 5.62 -10.79
C SER A 105 -0.69 6.98 -11.34
N LYS A 106 0.37 7.50 -10.75
CA LYS A 106 1.10 8.69 -11.20
C LYS A 106 2.48 8.34 -11.78
N SER A 107 2.65 7.12 -12.29
CA SER A 107 3.94 6.66 -12.85
C SER A 107 4.47 7.55 -13.98
N TYR A 108 3.59 8.26 -14.68
CA TYR A 108 3.96 9.24 -15.71
C TYR A 108 4.72 10.46 -15.16
N GLN A 109 4.54 10.79 -13.87
CA GLN A 109 5.26 11.90 -13.24
C GLN A 109 6.72 11.51 -13.00
N ASN A 110 7.64 12.35 -13.49
CA ASN A 110 9.08 12.09 -13.46
C ASN A 110 9.47 10.77 -14.16
N PHE A 111 8.68 10.34 -15.15
CA PHE A 111 8.99 9.17 -15.97
C PHE A 111 10.24 9.45 -16.82
N LEU A 112 11.26 8.62 -16.67
CA LEU A 112 12.49 8.69 -17.44
C LEU A 112 12.46 7.61 -18.52
N LYS A 113 12.80 8.00 -19.75
CA LYS A 113 12.95 7.09 -20.90
C LYS A 113 14.30 7.38 -21.55
N SER A 114 15.14 6.36 -21.72
CA SER A 114 16.31 6.48 -22.59
C SER A 114 15.83 6.54 -24.05
N ILE A 115 16.37 7.47 -24.81
CA ILE A 115 16.21 7.52 -26.27
C ILE A 115 17.12 6.46 -26.88
#